data_AF-A0A4R5VV35-F1
#
_entry.id   AF-A0A4R5VV35-F1
#
_cell.length_a   1.000
_cell.length_b   1.000
_cell.length_c   1.000
_cell.angle_alpha   90.00
_cell.angle_beta   90.00
_cell.angle_gamma   90.00
#
_symmetry.space_group_name_H-M   'P 1'
#
loop_
_entity.id
_entity.type
_entity.pdbx_description
1 polymer ?
#
loop_
_entity_poly.entity_id
_entity_poly.type
_entity_poly.pdbx_seq_one_letter_code
_entity_poly.pdbx_strand_id
1 'polypeptide(L)' 'MKILLRKAGQEKRQFLIDELLKFGIYKKNNKHLYEWNLCELEKEYHYIVTNDLVEKRKNNLVMR' A
#
# COMPACT_ATOMS: atom_id res chain seq x y z
N MET A 1 -10.67 4.44 -28.07
CA MET A 1 -10.14 3.33 -27.25
C MET A 1 -9.92 3.81 -25.80
N LYS A 2 -10.95 3.78 -24.95
CA LYS A 2 -10.95 4.40 -23.59
C LYS A 2 -10.99 3.38 -22.43
N ILE A 3 -11.04 2.10 -22.76
CA ILE A 3 -11.25 0.99 -21.83
C ILE A 3 -9.98 0.63 -21.04
N LEU A 4 -8.79 0.95 -21.59
CA LEU A 4 -7.49 0.66 -20.97
C LEU A 4 -7.24 1.49 -19.71
N LEU A 5 -7.60 2.78 -19.73
CA LEU A 5 -7.39 3.70 -18.60
C LEU A 5 -8.25 3.33 -17.39
N ARG A 6 -9.47 2.84 -17.65
CA ARG A 6 -10.41 2.42 -16.60
C ARG A 6 -9.97 1.12 -15.93
N LYS A 7 -9.37 0.19 -16.70
CA LYS A 7 -8.78 -1.05 -16.18
C LYS A 7 -7.55 -0.76 -15.31
N ALA A 8 -6.63 0.08 -15.78
CA ALA A 8 -5.42 0.43 -15.04
C ALA A 8 -5.72 0.99 -13.64
N GLY A 9 -6.75 1.83 -13.50
CA GLY A 9 -7.14 2.35 -12.17
C GLY A 9 -7.72 1.29 -11.23
N GLN A 10 -8.48 0.33 -11.77
CA GLN A 10 -9.03 -0.78 -10.98
C GLN A 10 -7.93 -1.79 -10.59
N GLU A 11 -7.06 -2.15 -11.54
CA GLU A 11 -5.91 -3.02 -11.29
C GLU A 11 -4.97 -2.42 -10.24
N LYS A 12 -4.71 -1.12 -10.31
CA LYS A 12 -3.89 -0.43 -9.32
C LYS A 12 -4.52 -0.45 -7.93
N ARG A 13 -5.85 -0.33 -7.84
CA ARG A 13 -6.58 -0.47 -6.56
C ARG A 13 -6.43 -1.88 -6.00
N GLN A 14 -6.65 -2.89 -6.83
CA GLN A 14 -6.56 -4.29 -6.44
C GLN A 14 -5.15 -4.63 -5.96
N PHE A 15 -4.13 -4.15 -6.68
CA PHE A 15 -2.71 -4.31 -6.35
C PHE A 15 -2.37 -3.71 -4.99
N LEU A 16 -2.82 -2.48 -4.71
CA LEU A 16 -2.58 -1.84 -3.41
C LEU A 16 -3.23 -2.60 -2.27
N ILE A 17 -4.46 -3.10 -2.46
CA ILE A 17 -5.14 -3.91 -1.45
C ILE A 17 -4.37 -5.21 -1.20
N ASP A 18 -3.92 -5.90 -2.25
CA ASP A 18 -3.13 -7.14 -2.14
C ASP A 18 -1.79 -6.90 -1.41
N GLU A 19 -1.09 -5.82 -1.74
CA GLU A 19 0.14 -5.45 -1.03
C GLU A 19 -0.13 -5.12 0.44
N LEU A 20 -1.14 -4.30 0.73
CA LEU A 20 -1.51 -3.96 2.11
C LEU A 20 -1.89 -5.21 2.92
N LEU A 21 -2.57 -6.17 2.29
CA LEU A 21 -2.87 -7.49 2.85
C LEU A 21 -1.59 -8.29 3.16
N LYS A 22 -0.60 -8.29 2.26
CA LYS A 22 0.71 -8.94 2.50
C LYS A 22 1.48 -8.33 3.67
N PHE A 23 1.36 -7.02 3.87
CA PHE A 23 1.90 -6.34 5.05
C PHE A 23 1.11 -6.63 6.34
N GLY A 24 0.05 -7.43 6.28
CA GLY A 24 -0.77 -7.80 7.42
C GLY A 24 -1.84 -6.76 7.77
N ILE A 25 -2.10 -5.80 6.89
CA ILE A 25 -3.17 -4.82 7.06
C ILE A 25 -4.41 -5.39 6.37
N TYR A 26 -5.43 -5.72 7.16
CA TYR A 26 -6.72 -6.25 6.67
C TYR A 26 -7.88 -5.28 6.92
N LYS A 27 -7.77 -4.53 8.01
CA LYS A 27 -8.73 -3.52 8.46
C LYS A 27 -7.97 -2.49 9.28
N LYS A 28 -8.28 -1.22 9.07
CA LYS A 28 -7.69 -0.13 9.85
C LYS A 28 -8.83 0.80 10.25
N ASN A 29 -8.87 1.16 11.53
CA ASN A 29 -9.89 2.04 12.10
C ASN A 29 -11.34 1.53 11.96
N ASN A 30 -11.56 0.22 12.17
CA ASN A 30 -12.86 -0.46 12.00
C ASN A 30 -13.48 -0.40 10.60
N LYS A 31 -12.73 0.06 9.59
CA LYS A 31 -13.11 -0.02 8.18
C LYS A 31 -12.26 -1.04 7.44
N HIS A 32 -12.89 -1.75 6.50
CA HIS A 32 -12.18 -2.68 5.63
C HIS A 32 -11.38 -1.90 4.58
N LEU A 33 -10.23 -2.45 4.14
CA LEU A 33 -9.46 -1.87 3.02
C LEU A 33 -10.27 -1.70 1.74
N TYR A 34 -11.30 -2.52 1.55
CA TYR A 34 -12.22 -2.39 0.42
C TYR A 34 -13.09 -1.13 0.49
N GLU A 35 -13.33 -0.59 1.69
CA GLU A 35 -14.03 0.67 1.90
C GLU A 35 -13.10 1.88 1.73
N TRP A 36 -11.79 1.66 1.65
CA TRP A 36 -10.82 2.74 1.49
C TRP A 36 -10.78 3.23 0.04
N ASN A 37 -10.61 4.54 -0.11
CA ASN A 37 -10.42 5.14 -1.43
C ASN A 37 -9.02 4.82 -1.97
N LEU A 38 -8.87 4.82 -3.30
CA LEU A 38 -7.59 4.56 -3.97
C LEU A 38 -6.46 5.45 -3.43
N CYS A 39 -6.75 6.72 -3.16
CA CYS A 39 -5.77 7.66 -2.60
C CYS A 39 -5.34 7.29 -1.17
N GLU A 40 -6.24 6.73 -0.35
CA GLU A 40 -5.89 6.27 1.00
C GLU A 40 -5.03 5.00 0.94
N LEU A 41 -5.38 4.08 0.05
CA LEU A 41 -4.57 2.88 -0.24
C LEU A 41 -3.16 3.26 -0.73
N GLU A 42 -3.05 4.21 -1.66
CA GLU A 42 -1.76 4.70 -2.17
C GLU A 42 -0.93 5.37 -1.07
N LYS A 43 -1.55 6.22 -0.24
CA LYS A 43 -0.85 6.87 0.88
C LYS A 43 -0.34 5.86 1.89
N GLU A 44 -1.15 4.88 2.27
CA GLU A 44 -0.77 3.87 3.24
C GLU A 44 0.33 2.96 2.69
N TYR A 45 0.19 2.49 1.45
CA TYR A 45 1.23 1.71 0.79
C TYR A 45 2.54 2.49 0.70
N HIS A 46 2.50 3.77 0.30
CA HIS A 46 3.69 4.62 0.25
C HIS A 46 4.30 4.82 1.64
N TYR A 47 3.47 4.99 2.68
CA TYR A 47 3.93 5.12 4.06
C TYR A 47 4.64 3.84 4.53
N ILE A 48 4.10 2.66 4.21
CA ILE A 48 4.70 1.37 4.57
C ILE A 48 6.00 1.16 3.82
N VAL A 49 6.03 1.36 2.51
CA VAL A 49 7.26 1.25 1.71
C VAL A 49 8.32 2.22 2.22
N THR A 50 7.93 3.46 2.53
CA THR A 50 8.86 4.45 3.08
C THR A 50 9.33 4.07 4.48
N ASN A 51 8.46 3.57 5.36
CA ASN A 51 8.85 3.12 6.69
C ASN A 51 9.71 1.86 6.64
N ASP A 52 9.38 0.87 5.83
CA ASP A 52 10.20 -0.32 5.60
C ASP A 52 11.61 0.07 5.13
N LEU A 53 11.73 1.04 4.22
CA LEU A 53 13.03 1.57 3.81
C LEU A 53 13.77 2.28 4.95
N VAL A 54 13.06 3.06 5.79
CA VAL A 54 13.65 3.74 6.96
C VAL A 54 14.09 2.73 8.02
N GLU A 55 13.30 1.69 8.27
CA GLU A 55 13.62 0.63 9.23
C GLU A 55 14.76 -0.24 8.74
N LYS A 56 14.80 -0.61 7.46
CA LYS A 56 15.95 -1.28 6.85
C LYS A 56 17.21 -0.43 6.95
N ARG A 57 17.11 0.90 6.75
CA ARG A 57 18.25 1.81 6.91
C ARG A 57 18.75 1.88 8.35
N LYS A 58 17.85 1.89 9.33
CA LYS A 58 18.21 1.82 10.76
C LYS A 58 18.92 0.52 11.08
N ASN A 59 18.37 -0.63 10.66
CA ASN A 59 18.96 -1.93 10.89
C ASN A 59 20.33 -2.11 10.21
N ASN A 60 20.57 -1.43 9.09
CA ASN A 60 21.86 -1.46 8.39
C ASN A 60 22.91 -0.45 8.95
N LEU A 61 22.51 0.46 9.84
CA LEU A 61 23.41 1.41 10.53
C LEU A 61 23.84 0.91 11.92
N VAL A 62 23.26 -0.19 12.44
CA VAL A 62 23.62 -0.76 13.75
C VAL A 62 24.76 -1.80 13.67
N MET A 63 25.41 -1.95 12.52
CA MET A 63 26.59 -2.82 12.34
C MET A 63 27.85 -2.04 11.92
N ARG A 64 28.17 -0.95 12.63
CA ARG A 64 29.52 -0.38 12.63
C ARG A 64 29.94 0.05 14.02
#